data_AF-A0AA86QHT1-F1
#
_entry.id   AF-A0AA86QHT1-F1
#
_cell.length_a   1.000
_cell.length_b   1.000
_cell.length_c   1.000
_cell.angle_alpha   90.00
_cell.angle_beta   90.00
_cell.angle_gamma   90.00
#
_symmetry.space_group_name_H-M   'P 1'
#
loop_
_entity.id
_entity.type
_entity.pdbx_description
1 polymer ?
#
loop_
_entity_poly.entity_id
_entity_poly.type
_entity_poly.pdbx_seq_one_letter_code
_entity_poly.pdbx_strand_id
1 'polypeptide(L)'
;MNNFNLQVVHVHLLLQIKEIQNQIKEAKDQFQQCSQNKIQESQAKRYRWTAREDELLVTKFQEIGIENYKQIKLESKSDRQVYFRLRYLKHASLTEKELTSSRIDLNCFQKFPTNYR
;
A
#
# COMPACT_ATOMS: atom_id res chain seq x y z
N MET A 1 -57.49 23.84 27.79
CA MET A 1 -57.17 22.92 26.68
C MET A 1 -55.73 23.15 26.17
N ASN A 2 -54.69 23.00 27.02
CA ASN A 2 -53.29 23.28 26.64
C ASN A 2 -52.35 22.05 26.71
N ASN A 3 -52.77 20.95 27.35
CA ASN A 3 -51.90 19.80 27.58
C ASN A 3 -51.66 18.94 26.33
N PHE A 4 -52.65 18.86 25.43
CA PHE A 4 -52.57 18.01 24.24
C PHE A 4 -51.59 18.55 23.20
N ASN A 5 -51.55 19.87 22.99
CA ASN A 5 -50.60 20.51 22.07
C ASN A 5 -49.15 20.39 22.57
N LEU A 6 -48.94 20.47 23.89
CA LEU A 6 -47.61 20.26 24.49
C LEU A 6 -47.10 18.83 24.32
N GLN A 7 -47.96 17.82 24.46
CA GLN A 7 -47.60 16.42 24.23
C GLN A 7 -47.26 16.13 22.76
N VAL A 8 -48.01 16.69 21.80
CA VAL A 8 -47.74 16.51 20.37
C VAL A 8 -46.41 17.14 19.97
N VAL A 9 -46.11 18.36 20.45
CA VAL A 9 -44.82 19.03 20.21
C VAL A 9 -43.67 18.24 20.83
N HIS A 10 -43.85 17.70 22.04
CA HIS A 10 -42.84 16.88 22.70
C HIS A 10 -42.50 15.61 21.90
N VAL A 11 -43.52 14.90 21.41
CA VAL A 11 -43.32 13.69 20.58
C VAL A 11 -42.61 14.04 19.27
N HIS A 12 -42.99 15.16 18.64
CA HIS A 12 -42.33 15.61 17.41
C HIS A 12 -40.84 15.94 17.64
N LEU A 13 -40.53 16.61 18.75
CA LEU A 13 -39.14 16.94 19.11
C LEU A 13 -38.30 15.68 19.36
N LEU A 14 -38.86 14.67 20.03
CA LEU A 14 -38.18 13.40 20.26
C LEU A 14 -37.90 12.64 18.96
N LEU A 15 -38.83 12.68 18.00
CA LEU A 15 -38.62 12.08 16.68
C LEU A 15 -37.48 12.77 15.93
N GLN A 16 -37.45 14.10 15.95
CA GLN A 16 -36.35 14.87 15.34
C GLN A 16 -35.00 14.58 15.99
N ILE A 17 -34.94 14.50 17.33
CA ILE A 17 -33.71 14.15 18.05
C ILE A 17 -33.22 12.76 17.62
N LYS A 18 -34.13 11.78 17.50
CA LYS A 18 -33.77 10.42 17.10
C LYS A 18 -33.26 10.37 15.66
N GLU A 19 -33.84 11.15 14.77
CA GLU A 19 -33.42 11.25 13.37
C GLU A 19 -32.02 11.85 13.25
N ILE A 20 -31.74 12.95 13.98
CA ILE A 20 -30.41 13.56 14.05
C ILE A 20 -29.37 12.58 14.62
N GLN A 21 -29.71 11.85 15.68
CA GLN A 21 -28.84 10.84 16.25
C GLN A 21 -28.49 9.73 15.25
N ASN A 22 -29.46 9.32 14.43
CA ASN A 22 -29.25 8.31 13.40
C ASN A 22 -28.33 8.83 12.28
N GLN A 23 -28.55 10.06 11.82
CA GLN A 23 -27.68 10.69 10.81
C GLN A 23 -26.23 10.84 11.30
N ILE A 24 -26.03 11.22 12.57
CA ILE A 24 -24.69 11.30 13.18
C ILE A 24 -24.02 9.92 13.19
N LYS A 25 -24.78 8.86 13.49
CA LYS A 25 -24.25 7.50 13.50
C LYS A 25 -23.83 7.07 12.10
N GLU A 26 -24.69 7.26 11.09
CA GLU A 26 -24.39 6.92 9.70
C GLU A 26 -23.15 7.68 9.18
N ALA A 27 -23.02 8.97 9.50
CA ALA A 27 -21.84 9.75 9.13
C ALA A 27 -20.55 9.21 9.78
N LYS A 28 -20.61 8.76 11.03
CA LYS A 28 -19.46 8.14 11.71
C LYS A 28 -19.07 6.80 11.07
N ASP A 29 -20.06 5.97 10.77
CA ASP A 29 -19.83 4.66 10.14
C ASP A 29 -19.21 4.83 8.75
N GLN A 30 -19.72 5.77 7.95
CA GLN A 30 -19.16 6.11 6.63
C GLN A 30 -17.72 6.63 6.72
N PHE A 31 -17.43 7.51 7.69
CA PHE A 31 -16.07 8.00 7.90
C PHE A 31 -15.12 6.87 8.27
N GLN A 32 -15.53 5.98 9.17
CA GLN A 32 -14.73 4.83 9.59
C GLN A 32 -14.46 3.89 8.41
N GLN A 33 -15.45 3.58 7.59
CA GLN A 33 -15.28 2.72 6.41
C GLN A 33 -14.35 3.36 5.37
N CYS A 34 -14.53 4.65 5.06
CA CYS A 34 -13.63 5.39 4.17
C CYS A 34 -12.17 5.37 4.65
N SER A 35 -11.97 5.52 5.96
CA SER A 35 -10.63 5.48 6.56
C SER A 35 -9.97 4.11 6.42
N GLN A 36 -10.72 3.03 6.63
CA GLN A 36 -10.23 1.66 6.51
C GLN A 36 -9.89 1.30 5.07
N ASN A 37 -10.72 1.70 4.11
CA ASN A 37 -10.47 1.47 2.69
C ASN A 37 -9.18 2.15 2.22
N LYS A 38 -8.94 3.41 2.61
CA LYS A 38 -7.69 4.13 2.29
C LYS A 38 -6.46 3.42 2.88
N ILE A 39 -6.57 2.90 4.10
CA ILE A 39 -5.48 2.14 4.73
C ILE A 39 -5.20 0.85 3.95
N GLN A 40 -6.24 0.08 3.60
CA GLN A 40 -6.10 -1.16 2.85
C GLN A 40 -5.50 -0.93 1.45
N GLU A 41 -5.94 0.09 0.71
CA GLU A 41 -5.38 0.44 -0.59
C GLU A 41 -3.90 0.84 -0.50
N SER A 42 -3.54 1.63 0.52
CA SER A 42 -2.15 2.03 0.76
C SER A 42 -1.26 0.83 1.09
N GLN A 43 -1.78 -0.14 1.85
CA GLN A 43 -1.09 -1.38 2.18
C GLN A 43 -0.95 -2.27 0.94
N ALA A 44 -2.02 -2.47 0.17
CA ALA A 44 -2.00 -3.26 -1.05
C ALA A 44 -0.94 -2.75 -2.06
N LYS A 45 -0.83 -1.42 -2.22
CA LYS A 45 0.23 -0.78 -3.03
C LYS A 45 1.64 -0.99 -2.47
N ARG A 46 1.81 -1.01 -1.14
CA ARG A 46 3.10 -1.32 -0.50
C ARG A 46 3.53 -2.76 -0.77
N TYR A 47 2.61 -3.73 -0.78
CA TYR A 47 2.98 -5.15 -0.91
C TYR A 47 3.16 -5.63 -2.34
N ARG A 48 2.39 -5.13 -3.32
CA ARG A 48 2.46 -5.61 -4.71
C ARG A 48 3.56 -4.91 -5.49
N TRP A 49 4.43 -5.68 -6.14
CA TRP A 49 5.37 -5.16 -7.13
C TRP A 49 4.68 -5.03 -8.49
N THR A 50 4.89 -3.90 -9.14
CA THR A 50 4.46 -3.65 -10.52
C THR A 50 5.63 -3.84 -11.48
N ALA A 51 5.34 -4.13 -12.76
CA ALA A 51 6.38 -4.26 -13.79
C ALA A 51 7.25 -2.99 -13.89
N ARG A 52 6.65 -1.81 -13.80
CA ARG A 52 7.36 -0.52 -13.78
C ARG A 52 8.30 -0.37 -12.59
N GLU A 53 7.90 -0.85 -11.41
CA GLU A 53 8.76 -0.85 -10.22
C GLU A 53 9.93 -1.83 -10.37
N ASP A 54 9.72 -2.99 -11.01
CA ASP A 54 10.78 -3.95 -11.32
C ASP A 54 11.77 -3.41 -12.35
N GLU A 55 11.29 -2.77 -13.42
CA GLU A 55 12.13 -2.11 -14.43
C GLU A 55 13.01 -1.04 -13.77
N LEU A 56 12.39 -0.13 -12.99
CA LEU A 56 13.12 0.93 -12.30
C LEU A 56 14.14 0.36 -11.29
N LEU A 57 13.77 -0.72 -10.60
CA LEU A 57 14.65 -1.42 -9.68
C LEU A 57 15.89 -1.98 -10.40
N VAL A 58 15.69 -2.67 -11.52
CA VAL A 58 16.77 -3.27 -12.32
C VAL A 58 17.67 -2.18 -12.90
N THR A 59 17.10 -1.13 -13.50
CA THR A 59 17.87 -0.02 -14.07
C THR A 59 18.73 0.65 -13.01
N LYS A 60 18.16 1.06 -11.87
CA LYS A 60 18.93 1.68 -10.79
C LYS A 60 19.98 0.75 -10.22
N PHE A 61 19.67 -0.55 -10.11
CA PHE A 61 20.62 -1.55 -9.63
C PHE A 61 21.82 -1.70 -10.57
N GLN A 62 21.60 -1.65 -11.89
CA GLN A 62 22.67 -1.67 -12.89
C GLN A 62 23.58 -0.43 -12.80
N GLU A 63 23.01 0.73 -12.48
CA GLU A 63 23.75 1.99 -12.38
C GLU A 63 24.67 2.05 -11.15
N ILE A 64 24.17 1.66 -9.97
CA ILE A 64 24.89 1.88 -8.70
C ILE A 64 25.52 0.62 -8.10
N GLY A 65 25.12 -0.55 -8.61
CA GLY A 65 25.59 -1.84 -8.14
C GLY A 65 25.04 -2.29 -6.79
N ILE A 66 25.39 -3.52 -6.45
CA ILE A 66 24.87 -4.25 -5.29
C ILE A 66 25.25 -3.65 -3.94
N GLU A 67 26.46 -3.12 -3.81
CA GLU A 67 26.98 -2.56 -2.55
C GLU A 67 26.18 -1.31 -2.14
N ASN A 68 25.55 -0.65 -3.11
CA ASN A 68 24.81 0.60 -2.94
C ASN A 68 23.29 0.43 -3.06
N TYR A 69 22.74 -0.79 -3.04
CA TYR A 69 21.31 -1.02 -3.27
C TYR A 69 20.38 -0.21 -2.32
N LYS A 70 20.87 0.17 -1.13
CA LYS A 70 20.13 1.01 -0.16
C LYS A 70 19.85 2.44 -0.69
N GLN A 71 20.58 2.88 -1.72
CA GLN A 71 20.36 4.15 -2.39
C GLN A 71 19.22 4.07 -3.42
N ILE A 72 18.74 2.86 -3.76
CA ILE A 72 17.57 2.68 -4.64
C ILE A 72 16.32 3.05 -3.85
N LYS A 73 15.88 4.30 -4.01
CA LYS A 73 14.60 4.77 -3.45
C LYS A 73 13.47 4.55 -4.44
N LEU A 74 12.47 3.80 -3.99
CA LEU A 74 11.18 3.59 -4.64
C LEU A 74 10.10 4.12 -3.70
N GLU A 75 9.17 4.92 -4.22
CA GLU A 75 8.18 5.67 -3.43
C GLU A 75 7.34 4.78 -2.51
N SER A 76 7.03 3.56 -2.94
CA SER A 76 6.15 2.63 -2.22
C SER A 76 6.89 1.53 -1.44
N LYS A 77 8.22 1.42 -1.58
CA LYS A 77 9.00 0.25 -1.10
C LYS A 77 10.07 0.65 -0.09
N SER A 78 10.13 -0.12 0.99
CA SER A 78 11.23 -0.07 1.95
C SER A 78 12.49 -0.73 1.38
N ASP A 79 13.66 -0.33 1.89
CA ASP A 79 14.96 -0.92 1.54
C ASP A 79 14.97 -2.45 1.72
N ARG A 80 14.22 -2.97 2.70
CA ARG A 80 14.04 -4.42 2.93
C ARG A 80 13.28 -5.09 1.78
N GLN A 81 12.19 -4.48 1.31
CA GLN A 81 11.42 -5.01 0.17
C GLN A 81 12.24 -4.99 -1.11
N VAL A 82 12.98 -3.91 -1.34
CA VAL A 82 13.94 -3.76 -2.46
C VAL A 82 14.96 -4.89 -2.44
N TYR A 83 15.59 -5.16 -1.29
CA TYR A 83 16.54 -6.26 -1.12
C TYR A 83 15.94 -7.62 -1.48
N PHE A 84 14.78 -7.97 -0.91
CA PHE A 84 14.14 -9.26 -1.20
C PHE A 84 13.69 -9.37 -2.65
N ARG A 85 13.27 -8.26 -3.27
CA ARG A 85 12.87 -8.27 -4.68
C ARG A 85 14.06 -8.49 -5.60
N LEU A 86 15.18 -7.81 -5.37
CA LEU A 86 16.44 -8.05 -6.11
C LEU A 86 16.87 -9.51 -6.01
N ARG A 87 16.79 -10.09 -4.81
CA ARG A 87 17.09 -11.51 -4.60
C ARG A 87 16.13 -12.42 -5.38
N TYR A 88 14.82 -12.11 -5.35
CA TYR A 88 13.82 -12.86 -6.10
C TYR A 88 14.08 -12.79 -7.62
N LEU A 89 14.31 -11.59 -8.17
CA LEU A 89 14.59 -11.39 -9.59
C LEU A 89 15.86 -12.13 -10.02
N LYS A 90 16.91 -12.13 -9.19
CA LYS A 90 18.11 -12.94 -9.41
C LYS A 90 17.77 -14.44 -9.51
N HIS A 91 16.98 -14.96 -8.59
CA HIS A 91 16.61 -16.38 -8.61
C HIS A 91 15.64 -16.74 -9.75
N ALA A 92 14.73 -15.84 -10.11
CA ALA A 92 13.86 -15.99 -11.28
C ALA A 92 14.69 -15.99 -12.59
N SER A 93 15.75 -15.19 -12.66
CA SER A 93 16.68 -15.20 -13.80
C SER A 93 17.57 -16.45 -13.88
N LEU A 94 17.73 -17.20 -12.79
CA LEU A 94 18.39 -18.51 -12.81
C LEU A 94 17.52 -19.61 -13.47
N THR A 95 16.23 -19.32 -13.72
CA THR A 95 15.32 -20.17 -14.49
C THR A 95 15.12 -19.70 -15.94
N GLU A 96 15.72 -18.57 -16.36
CA GLU A 96 15.53 -17.98 -17.68
C GLU A 96 16.71 -18.27 -18.62
N LYS A 97 16.69 -19.46 -19.24
CA LYS A 97 17.24 -19.62 -20.60
C LYS A 97 16.50 -18.77 -21.67
N GLU A 98 15.60 -17.86 -21.25
CA GLU A 98 14.61 -17.18 -22.10
C GLU A 98 14.67 -15.63 -22.09
N LEU A 99 15.60 -14.97 -21.39
CA LEU A 99 15.76 -13.50 -21.46
C LEU A 99 16.79 -13.03 -22.50
N THR A 100 16.86 -13.73 -23.64
CA THR A 100 17.76 -13.41 -24.76
C THR A 100 17.30 -12.22 -25.60
N SER A 101 17.07 -11.03 -25.02
CA SER A 101 16.91 -9.82 -25.86
C SER A 101 17.18 -8.45 -25.24
N SER A 102 17.55 -8.31 -23.96
CA SER A 102 18.00 -7.00 -23.48
C SER A 102 19.18 -7.14 -22.53
N ARG A 103 20.13 -6.23 -22.74
CA ARG A 103 21.47 -6.13 -22.14
C ARG A 103 21.45 -6.04 -20.62
N ILE A 104 21.12 -7.12 -19.92
CA ILE A 104 21.26 -7.21 -18.47
C ILE A 104 22.57 -7.95 -18.19
N ASP A 105 23.61 -7.21 -17.80
CA ASP A 105 24.85 -7.82 -17.31
C ASP A 105 24.59 -8.41 -15.91
N LEU A 106 24.37 -9.72 -15.89
CA LEU A 106 24.04 -10.50 -14.70
C LEU A 106 25.25 -10.71 -13.75
N ASN A 107 26.46 -10.27 -14.13
CA ASN A 107 27.65 -10.43 -13.29
C ASN A 107 27.68 -9.53 -12.06
N CYS A 108 26.89 -8.45 -12.03
CA CYS A 108 26.78 -7.55 -10.87
C CYS A 108 26.14 -8.21 -9.62
N PHE A 109 25.52 -9.39 -9.77
CA PHE A 109 24.81 -10.08 -8.69
C PHE A 109 25.66 -11.10 -7.91
N GLN A 110 26.95 -11.28 -8.19
CA GLN A 110 27.78 -12.30 -7.51
C GLN A 110 28.22 -11.93 -6.09
N LYS A 111 28.10 -10.66 -5.67
CA LYS A 111 28.63 -10.15 -4.38
C LYS A 111 27.58 -9.90 -3.29
N PHE A 112 26.65 -10.84 -3.04
CA PHE A 112 25.69 -10.66 -1.92
C PHE A 112 26.29 -11.12 -0.59
N PRO A 113 26.38 -10.26 0.44
CA PRO A 113 26.69 -10.70 1.79
C PRO A 113 25.50 -11.47 2.39
N THR A 114 25.75 -12.66 2.92
CA THR A 114 24.73 -13.55 3.52
C THR A 114 24.31 -13.17 4.93
N ASN A 115 24.86 -12.08 5.49
CA ASN A 115 24.64 -11.71 6.89
C ASN A 115 23.82 -10.43 7.01
N TYR A 116 22.51 -10.59 7.24
CA TYR A 116 21.67 -9.54 7.82
C TYR A 116 21.20 -10.04 9.20
N ARG A 117 21.70 -9.39 10.26
CA ARG A 117 21.09 -9.40 11.60
C ARG A 117 20.04 -8.30 11.67
#